data_AF-A0A914PEN6-F1
#
_entry.id   AF-A0A914PEN6-F1
#
_cell.length_a   1.000
_cell.length_b   1.000
_cell.length_c   1.000
_cell.angle_alpha   90.00
_cell.angle_beta   90.00
_cell.angle_gamma   90.00
#
_symmetry.space_group_name_H-M   'P 1'
#
loop_
_entity.id
_entity.type
_entity.pdbx_description
1 polymer ?
#
loop_
_entity_poly.entity_id
_entity_poly.type
_entity_poly.pdbx_seq_one_letter_code
_entity_poly.pdbx_strand_id
1 'polypeptide(L)'
;MTVDKIRFIGNYDFNSNGKFLWEIICQLRNMGTGRYVTKNEWLQKWPNQPSYLKIIKARPAMDRWLHDGKLWAEWTFRGKNLGIYEFTHDLNRSDWRIIHKHEEPQFLNNKNSMKDVVFSDTFPLPPLQEL
;
A
#
# COMPACT_ATOMS: atom_id res chain seq x y z
N MET A 1 6.26 14.88 30.44
CA MET A 1 5.01 15.36 29.83
C MET A 1 4.26 14.15 29.28
N THR A 2 3.36 13.58 30.08
CA THR A 2 2.50 12.46 29.71
C THR A 2 1.44 12.98 28.76
N VAL A 3 1.54 12.60 27.48
CA VAL A 3 0.52 12.90 26.46
C VAL A 3 -0.72 12.07 26.79
N ASP A 4 -1.85 12.73 27.02
CA ASP A 4 -3.13 12.06 27.22
C ASP A 4 -3.42 11.10 26.06
N LYS A 5 -3.60 9.82 26.39
CA LYS A 5 -3.99 8.79 25.43
C LYS A 5 -5.44 9.01 25.03
N ILE A 6 -5.66 9.83 24.02
CA ILE A 6 -6.95 9.99 23.35
C ILE A 6 -7.38 8.60 22.85
N ARG A 7 -8.44 8.05 23.44
CA ARG A 7 -8.97 6.72 23.13
C ARG A 7 -10.19 6.90 22.23
N PHE A 8 -10.00 6.72 20.93
CA PHE A 8 -11.10 6.77 19.97
C PHE A 8 -11.93 5.48 20.08
N ILE A 9 -13.25 5.61 20.20
CA ILE A 9 -14.20 4.48 20.31
C ILE A 9 -14.93 4.37 18.96
N GLY A 10 -14.66 3.29 18.23
CA GLY A 10 -15.19 3.00 16.89
C GLY A 10 -14.12 2.35 16.00
N ASN A 11 -14.52 1.69 14.89
CA ASN A 11 -13.59 1.20 13.87
C ASN A 11 -13.11 2.37 12.98
N TYR A 12 -12.64 3.44 13.61
CA TYR A 12 -12.06 4.58 12.90
C TYR A 12 -10.63 4.20 12.57
N ASP A 13 -10.37 4.03 11.28
CA ASP A 13 -9.06 3.64 10.79
C ASP A 13 -8.11 4.85 10.92
N PHE A 14 -7.61 5.12 12.12
CA PHE A 14 -6.77 6.28 12.46
C PHE A 14 -5.54 6.42 11.53
N ASN A 15 -5.14 5.32 10.88
CA ASN A 15 -4.01 5.29 9.98
C ASN A 15 -4.36 5.69 8.54
N SER A 16 -5.64 5.79 8.15
CA SER A 16 -6.02 6.25 6.80
C SER A 16 -5.97 7.77 6.71
N ASN A 17 -4.74 8.28 6.68
CA ASN A 17 -4.43 9.68 6.42
C ASN A 17 -3.98 9.79 4.96
N GLY A 18 -4.87 10.10 4.02
CA GLY A 18 -4.50 10.22 2.62
C GLY A 18 -5.67 10.50 1.70
N LYS A 19 -5.40 10.50 0.39
CA LYS A 19 -6.45 10.56 -0.65
C LYS A 19 -6.76 9.15 -1.15
N PHE A 20 -7.87 8.99 -1.85
CA PHE A 20 -8.11 7.77 -2.60
C PHE A 20 -7.16 7.68 -3.78
N LEU A 21 -6.79 6.45 -4.14
CA LEU A 21 -5.89 6.22 -5.26
C LEU A 21 -6.48 6.75 -6.57
N TRP A 22 -7.76 6.49 -6.81
CA TRP A 22 -8.46 6.93 -8.01
C TRP A 22 -8.59 8.45 -8.10
N GLU A 23 -8.77 9.16 -6.98
CA GLU A 23 -8.74 10.63 -6.97
C GLU A 23 -7.38 11.17 -7.44
N ILE A 24 -6.27 10.54 -7.02
CA ILE A 24 -4.92 10.93 -7.43
C ILE A 24 -4.70 10.60 -8.91
N ILE A 25 -5.04 9.39 -9.32
CA ILE A 25 -4.79 8.89 -10.68
C ILE A 25 -5.58 9.67 -11.72
N CYS A 26 -6.86 9.96 -11.46
CA CYS A 26 -7.73 10.69 -12.38
C CYS A 26 -7.31 12.15 -12.60
N GLN A 27 -6.58 12.75 -11.64
CA GLN A 27 -6.04 14.11 -11.79
C GLN A 27 -4.74 14.15 -12.62
N LEU A 28 -4.11 13.01 -12.89
CA LEU A 28 -2.86 12.93 -13.62
C LEU A 28 -3.09 12.71 -15.11
N ARG A 29 -2.22 13.30 -15.93
CA ARG A 29 -2.19 13.03 -17.37
C ARG A 29 -1.94 11.54 -17.61
N ASN A 30 -2.69 10.96 -18.56
CA ASN A 30 -2.65 9.54 -18.90
C ASN A 30 -2.87 8.62 -17.68
N MET A 31 -3.68 9.03 -16.71
CA MET A 31 -3.97 8.24 -15.50
C MET A 31 -2.68 7.83 -14.74
N GLY A 32 -1.67 8.71 -14.74
CA GLY A 32 -0.45 8.51 -13.95
C GLY A 32 0.42 7.33 -14.39
N THR A 33 0.28 6.83 -15.62
CA THR A 33 1.15 5.76 -16.15
C THR A 33 2.64 6.12 -16.01
N GLY A 34 3.41 5.20 -15.43
CA GLY A 34 4.84 5.36 -15.13
C GLY A 34 5.15 6.09 -13.83
N ARG A 35 4.14 6.57 -13.08
CA ARG A 35 4.34 7.19 -11.76
C ARG A 35 4.30 6.14 -10.66
N TYR A 36 4.98 6.47 -9.56
CA TYR A 36 5.00 5.66 -8.35
C TYR A 36 4.03 6.20 -7.31
N VAL A 37 3.29 5.30 -6.67
CA VAL A 37 2.39 5.60 -5.55
C VAL A 37 2.78 4.75 -4.35
N THR A 38 2.51 5.25 -3.15
CA THR A 38 2.78 4.55 -1.90
C THR A 38 1.65 4.80 -0.90
N LYS A 39 1.57 3.97 0.14
CA LYS A 39 0.62 4.11 1.24
C LYS A 39 1.31 4.73 2.45
N ASN A 40 0.66 5.66 3.15
CA ASN A 40 1.27 6.23 4.37
C ASN A 40 1.39 5.18 5.47
N GLU A 41 0.48 4.20 5.55
CA GLU A 41 0.61 3.07 6.48
C GLU A 41 1.94 2.32 6.29
N TRP A 42 2.40 2.13 5.04
CA TRP A 42 3.66 1.44 4.78
C TRP A 42 4.87 2.20 5.28
N LEU A 43 4.86 3.52 5.09
CA LEU A 43 5.92 4.41 5.58
C LEU A 43 5.99 4.45 7.11
N GLN A 44 4.83 4.40 7.78
CA GLN A 44 4.75 4.40 9.23
C GLN A 44 5.18 3.05 9.82
N LYS A 45 4.71 1.93 9.26
CA LYS A 45 5.02 0.58 9.75
C LYS A 45 6.46 0.15 9.45
N TRP A 46 6.98 0.51 8.28
CA TRP A 46 8.29 0.06 7.81
C TRP A 46 9.11 1.20 7.19
N PRO A 47 9.56 2.18 7.99
CA PRO A 47 10.28 3.36 7.48
C PRO A 47 11.56 3.00 6.72
N ASN A 48 12.21 1.90 7.10
CA ASN A 48 13.48 1.47 6.50
C ASN A 48 13.30 0.62 5.23
N GLN A 49 12.09 0.12 4.92
CA GLN A 49 11.84 -0.80 3.82
C GLN A 49 10.87 -0.16 2.81
N PRO A 50 11.32 0.15 1.59
CA PRO A 50 10.51 0.89 0.63
C PRO A 50 9.37 -0.01 0.13
N SER A 51 8.14 0.52 0.13
CA SER A 51 6.99 -0.13 -0.49
C SER A 51 6.30 0.85 -1.41
N TYR A 52 6.14 0.48 -2.67
CA TYR A 52 5.53 1.33 -3.69
C TYR A 52 4.92 0.50 -4.81
N LEU A 53 4.07 1.16 -5.58
CA LEU A 53 3.43 0.62 -6.77
C LEU A 53 3.78 1.51 -7.95
N LYS A 54 4.29 0.91 -9.03
CA LYS A 54 4.50 1.61 -10.29
C LYS A 54 3.30 1.38 -11.19
N ILE A 55 2.61 2.44 -11.54
CA ILE A 55 1.40 2.35 -12.37
C ILE A 55 1.82 2.01 -13.80
N ILE A 56 1.34 0.88 -14.34
CA ILE A 56 1.58 0.49 -15.74
C ILE A 56 0.40 0.93 -16.59
N LYS A 57 -0.82 0.63 -16.12
CA LYS A 57 -2.05 0.93 -16.83
C LYS A 57 -3.18 1.07 -15.83
N ALA A 58 -4.04 2.07 -16.03
CA ALA A 58 -5.28 2.22 -15.26
C ALA A 58 -6.46 2.29 -16.23
N ARG A 59 -7.56 1.61 -15.89
CA ARG A 59 -8.82 1.65 -16.62
C ARG A 59 -9.95 1.95 -15.64
N PRO A 60 -10.52 3.16 -15.62
CA PRO A 60 -11.64 3.48 -14.74
C PRO A 60 -12.89 2.67 -15.14
N ALA A 61 -13.75 2.38 -14.17
CA ALA A 61 -15.05 1.73 -14.39
C ALA A 61 -16.09 2.67 -15.02
N MET A 62 -15.75 3.95 -15.25
CA MET A 62 -16.62 5.00 -15.79
C MET A 62 -17.88 5.24 -14.94
N ASP A 63 -17.75 5.13 -13.61
CA ASP A 63 -18.78 5.59 -12.68
C ASP A 63 -18.86 7.12 -12.65
N ARG A 64 -19.96 7.67 -12.13
CA ARG A 64 -20.19 9.12 -12.08
C ARG A 64 -19.05 9.89 -11.40
N TRP A 65 -18.37 9.27 -10.44
CA TRP A 65 -17.38 9.93 -9.61
C TRP A 65 -15.96 9.40 -9.79
N LEU A 66 -15.74 8.45 -10.71
CA LEU A 66 -14.44 7.83 -10.99
C LEU A 66 -13.74 7.28 -9.73
N HIS A 67 -14.47 6.64 -8.82
CA HIS A 67 -13.87 6.07 -7.59
C HIS A 67 -13.36 4.64 -7.77
N ASP A 68 -13.72 3.98 -8.87
CA ASP A 68 -13.42 2.56 -9.05
C ASP A 68 -12.92 2.24 -10.46
N GLY A 69 -12.25 1.10 -10.58
CA GLY A 69 -11.72 0.62 -11.84
C GLY A 69 -10.69 -0.49 -11.67
N LYS A 70 -10.00 -0.78 -12.76
CA LYS A 70 -8.91 -1.77 -12.83
C LYS A 70 -7.57 -1.06 -12.92
N LEU A 71 -6.64 -1.44 -12.06
CA LEU A 71 -5.27 -0.92 -12.06
C LEU A 71 -4.29 -2.07 -12.23
N TRP A 72 -3.45 -1.98 -13.26
CA TRP A 72 -2.27 -2.82 -13.41
C TRP A 72 -1.06 -2.04 -12.93
N ALA A 73 -0.41 -2.55 -11.89
CA ALA A 73 0.77 -1.93 -11.30
C ALA A 73 1.81 -2.99 -10.94
N GLU A 74 3.08 -2.61 -11.08
CA GLU A 74 4.19 -3.39 -10.55
C GLU A 74 4.31 -3.12 -9.05
N TRP A 75 4.18 -4.18 -8.26
CA TRP A 75 4.11 -4.08 -6.81
C TRP A 75 5.45 -4.42 -6.17
N THR A 76 6.05 -3.43 -5.52
CA THR A 76 7.22 -3.64 -4.66
C THR A 76 6.79 -3.50 -3.21
N PHE A 77 6.85 -4.58 -2.45
CA PHE A 77 6.51 -4.60 -1.03
C PHE A 77 7.75 -4.89 -0.19
N ARG A 78 8.06 -3.99 0.74
CA ARG A 78 9.19 -4.10 1.67
C ARG A 78 10.51 -4.44 0.96
N GLY A 79 10.78 -3.77 -0.17
CA GLY A 79 11.96 -3.96 -1.01
C GLY A 79 11.98 -5.23 -1.85
N LYS A 80 10.93 -6.06 -1.84
CA LYS A 80 10.77 -7.22 -2.75
C LYS A 80 9.81 -6.88 -3.87
N ASN A 81 10.25 -7.09 -5.11
CA ASN A 81 9.37 -6.96 -6.27
C ASN A 81 8.51 -8.22 -6.40
N LEU A 82 7.20 -8.06 -6.29
CA LEU A 82 6.19 -9.12 -6.41
C LEU A 82 5.68 -9.25 -7.86
N GLY A 83 6.13 -8.39 -8.76
CA GLY A 83 5.77 -8.39 -10.17
C GLY A 83 4.52 -7.55 -10.46
N ILE A 84 3.91 -7.81 -11.61
CA ILE A 84 2.74 -7.08 -12.11
C ILE A 84 1.48 -7.72 -11.54
N TYR A 85 0.69 -6.91 -10.84
CA TYR A 85 -0.57 -7.36 -10.25
C TYR A 85 -1.75 -6.54 -10.79
N GLU A 86 -2.89 -7.20 -10.99
CA GLU A 86 -4.17 -6.54 -11.29
C GLU A 86 -4.90 -6.26 -9.98
N PHE A 87 -5.05 -4.99 -9.66
CA PHE A 87 -5.84 -4.54 -8.54
C PHE A 87 -7.21 -4.08 -9.01
N THR A 88 -8.25 -4.57 -8.35
CA THR A 88 -9.63 -4.15 -8.58
C THR A 88 -10.14 -3.37 -7.37
N HIS A 89 -10.70 -4.04 -6.36
CA HIS A 89 -11.32 -3.40 -5.21
C HIS A 89 -10.39 -3.29 -3.99
N ASP A 90 -9.24 -3.99 -3.99
CA ASP A 90 -8.31 -4.07 -2.85
C ASP A 90 -7.65 -2.73 -2.47
N LEU A 91 -7.74 -1.73 -3.33
CA LEU A 91 -7.06 -0.44 -3.17
C LEU A 91 -7.99 0.71 -2.74
N ASN A 92 -9.27 0.42 -2.46
CA ASN A 92 -10.26 1.43 -2.08
C ASN A 92 -10.15 1.84 -0.60
N ARG A 93 -8.97 2.35 -0.21
CA ARG A 93 -8.69 2.90 1.12
C ARG A 93 -8.01 4.25 0.97
N SER A 94 -8.41 5.24 1.76
CA SER A 94 -7.89 6.62 1.73
C SER A 94 -6.54 6.75 2.44
N ASP A 95 -5.51 6.12 1.90
CA ASP A 95 -4.15 6.12 2.48
C ASP A 95 -3.06 6.39 1.42
N TRP A 96 -3.47 6.75 0.20
CA TRP A 96 -2.55 6.84 -0.91
C TRP A 96 -1.90 8.22 -1.00
N ARG A 97 -0.62 8.19 -1.40
CA ARG A 97 0.14 9.37 -1.81
C ARG A 97 0.93 9.06 -3.08
N ILE A 98 1.10 10.07 -3.92
CA ILE A 98 2.01 10.00 -5.06
C ILE A 98 3.45 10.25 -4.59
N ILE A 99 4.40 9.49 -5.10
CA ILE A 99 5.82 9.77 -4.89
C ILE A 99 6.22 10.87 -5.87
N HIS A 100 6.79 11.95 -5.35
CA HIS A 100 7.31 13.03 -6.18
C HIS A 100 8.65 12.62 -6.79
N LYS A 101 8.97 13.15 -7.98
CA LYS A 101 10.19 12.78 -8.74
C LYS A 101 11.50 12.95 -7.96
N HIS A 102 11.55 13.91 -7.04
CA HIS A 102 12.74 14.13 -6.20
C HIS A 102 12.89 13.08 -5.09
N GLU A 103 11.80 12.45 -4.66
CA GLU A 103 11.81 11.38 -3.65
C GLU A 103 12.02 9.99 -4.27
N GLU A 104 11.66 9.79 -5.55
CA GLU A 104 11.87 8.54 -6.29
C GLU A 104 13.25 7.88 -6.06
N PRO A 105 14.40 8.59 -6.14
CA PRO A 105 15.70 7.96 -5.91
C PRO A 105 15.86 7.41 -4.50
N GLN A 106 15.20 7.98 -3.49
CA GLN A 106 15.25 7.48 -2.11
C GLN A 106 14.56 6.12 -1.98
N PHE A 107 13.45 5.92 -2.69
CA PHE A 107 12.72 4.66 -2.68
C PHE A 107 13.40 3.59 -3.55
N LEU A 108 13.95 3.98 -4.69
CA LEU A 108 14.60 3.06 -5.64
C LEU A 108 15.98 2.60 -5.17
N ASN A 109 16.76 3.48 -4.53
CA ASN A 109 18.12 3.15 -4.06
C ASN A 109 18.15 2.42 -2.71
N ASN A 110 17.01 2.28 -2.03
CA ASN A 110 16.97 1.65 -0.72
C ASN A 110 17.07 0.12 -0.87
N LYS A 111 18.23 -0.42 -0.48
CA LYS A 111 18.59 -1.84 -0.58
C LYS A 111 18.02 -2.70 0.56
N ASN A 112 17.32 -2.11 1.52
CA ASN A 112 16.75 -2.86 2.64
C ASN A 112 15.53 -3.66 2.18
N SER A 113 15.72 -4.95 1.95
CA SER A 113 14.64 -5.90 1.69
C SER A 113 14.18 -6.60 2.96
N MET A 114 12.93 -7.05 2.96
CA MET A 114 12.40 -7.94 3.99
C MET A 114 13.19 -9.26 3.99
N LYS A 115 13.70 -9.67 5.16
CA LYS A 115 14.27 -11.00 5.34
C LYS A 115 13.19 -12.06 5.11
N ASP A 116 13.55 -13.17 4.49
CA ASP A 116 12.63 -14.31 4.39
C ASP A 116 12.26 -14.79 5.80
N VAL A 117 10.95 -14.86 6.04
CA VAL A 117 10.42 -15.38 7.31
C VAL A 117 10.33 -16.89 7.14
N VAL A 118 11.25 -17.60 7.78
CA VAL A 118 11.18 -19.06 7.87
C VAL A 118 10.22 -19.39 9.00
N PHE A 119 9.07 -19.97 8.64
CA PHE A 119 8.14 -20.53 9.62
C PHE A 119 8.64 -21.90 10.06
N SER A 120 8.30 -22.32 11.28
CA SER A 120 8.58 -23.68 11.72
C SER A 120 7.71 -24.68 10.95
N ASP A 121 8.28 -25.83 10.59
CA ASP A 121 7.56 -26.90 9.88
C ASP A 121 6.45 -27.53 10.74
N THR A 122 6.53 -27.34 12.07
CA THR A 122 5.57 -27.88 13.04
C THR A 122 4.93 -26.76 13.85
N PHE A 123 3.63 -26.88 14.10
CA PHE A 123 2.86 -26.07 15.04
C PHE A 123 2.09 -27.01 15.98
N PRO A 124 2.03 -26.76 17.30
CA PRO A 124 1.29 -27.61 18.22
C PRO A 124 -0.20 -27.64 17.87
N LEU A 125 -0.84 -28.80 18.02
CA LEU A 125 -2.27 -28.92 17.80
C LEU A 125 -3.02 -28.09 18.86
N PRO A 126 -4.16 -27.48 18.52
CA PRO A 126 -4.96 -26.82 19.52
C PRO A 126 -5.47 -27.87 20.53
N PRO A 127 -5.57 -27.52 21.82
CA PRO A 127 -5.76 -28.48 22.92
C PRO A 127 -7.05 -29.31 22.82
N LEU A 128 -8.05 -28.85 22.07
CA LEU A 128 -9.29 -29.61 21.84
C LEU A 128 -9.09 -30.79 20.87
N GLN A 129 -8.09 -30.73 19.99
CA GLN A 129 -7.80 -31.81 19.03
C GLN A 129 -6.81 -32.85 19.58
N GLU A 130 -6.25 -32.63 20.77
CA GLU A 130 -5.36 -33.58 21.46
C GLU A 130 -6.11 -34.51 22.44
N LEU A 131 -7.43 -34.36 22.57
CA LEU A 131 -8.32 -35.15 23.45
C LEU A 131 -8.92 -36.38 22.76
#